data_AF-A0AAD9QY28-F1
#
_entry.id   AF-A0AAD9QY28-F1
#
_cell.length_a   1.000
_cell.length_b   1.000
_cell.length_c   1.000
_cell.angle_alpha   90.00
_cell.angle_beta   90.00
_cell.angle_gamma   90.00
#
_symmetry.space_group_name_H-M   'P 1'
#
loop_
_entity.id
_entity.type
_entity.pdbx_description
1 polymer ?
#
loop_
_entity_poly.entity_id
_entity_poly.type
_entity_poly.pdbx_seq_one_letter_code
_entity_poly.pdbx_strand_id
1 'polypeptide(L)'
;MKKCNWSAPGPDRIVNFWWKRANCLHAGIVRAFQVIAQSDQDVPLWFTEGRTSLIPKPGEFSSENQRPITCLNTVYKWFTSCLLEPVNSHLEDYDLMEGEQRGTKEKCIGTTDNLLIDRMVCQDSQRGPRNISMAWIDVRV
;
A
#
# COMPACT_ATOMS: atom_id res chain seq x y z
N MET A 1 -15.23 -0.44 -7.13
CA MET A 1 -13.93 0.17 -6.77
C MET A 1 -14.02 0.93 -5.45
N LYS A 2 -13.27 0.52 -4.41
CA LYS A 2 -13.41 1.01 -3.02
C LYS A 2 -12.77 2.38 -2.72
N LYS A 3 -12.18 3.07 -3.70
CA LYS A 3 -11.45 4.34 -3.46
C LYS A 3 -12.39 5.51 -3.14
N CYS A 4 -12.01 6.36 -2.19
CA CYS A 4 -12.76 7.57 -1.80
C CYS A 4 -12.86 8.57 -2.96
N ASN A 5 -13.97 9.30 -3.05
CA ASN A 5 -14.25 10.20 -4.18
C ASN A 5 -13.34 11.44 -4.20
N TRP A 6 -12.97 11.96 -3.04
CA TRP A 6 -12.28 13.24 -2.87
C TRP A 6 -10.85 13.09 -2.33
N SER A 7 -10.21 11.95 -2.58
CA SER A 7 -8.78 11.80 -2.31
C SER A 7 -7.96 12.77 -3.17
N ALA A 8 -6.84 13.26 -2.61
CA ALA A 8 -5.93 14.14 -3.33
C ALA A 8 -5.52 13.54 -4.70
N PRO A 9 -5.67 14.30 -5.79
CA PRO A 9 -5.33 13.84 -7.13
C PRO A 9 -3.82 13.87 -7.34
N GLY A 10 -3.37 13.22 -8.42
CA GLY A 10 -1.99 13.32 -8.88
C GLY A 10 -1.72 14.62 -9.66
N PRO A 11 -0.62 14.66 -10.42
CA PRO A 11 -0.31 15.77 -11.33
C PRO A 11 -1.46 16.16 -12.27
N ASP A 12 -2.31 15.20 -12.68
CA ASP A 12 -3.48 15.41 -13.54
C ASP A 12 -4.58 16.31 -12.91
N ARG A 13 -4.56 16.48 -11.58
CA ARG A 13 -5.56 17.20 -10.78
C ARG A 13 -6.99 16.64 -10.89
N ILE A 14 -7.17 15.43 -11.42
CA ILE A 14 -8.48 14.81 -11.57
C ILE A 14 -8.75 13.86 -10.41
N VAL A 15 -9.71 14.24 -9.57
CA VAL A 15 -10.16 13.42 -8.44
C VAL A 15 -11.00 12.23 -8.89
N ASN A 16 -11.02 11.19 -8.06
CA ASN A 16 -11.71 9.93 -8.31
C ASN A 16 -13.22 10.08 -8.58
N PHE A 17 -13.87 11.10 -8.01
CA PHE A 17 -15.26 11.41 -8.30
C PHE A 17 -15.54 11.58 -9.80
N TRP A 18 -14.70 12.34 -10.51
CA TRP A 18 -14.90 12.62 -11.93
C TRP A 18 -14.64 11.40 -12.80
N TRP A 19 -13.60 10.63 -12.48
CA TRP A 19 -13.33 9.36 -13.15
C TRP A 19 -14.48 8.36 -13.02
N LYS A 20 -15.12 8.28 -11.85
CA LYS A 20 -16.30 7.42 -11.64
C LYS A 20 -17.53 7.89 -12.42
N ARG A 21 -17.68 9.19 -12.70
CA ARG A 21 -18.79 9.74 -13.48
C ARG A 21 -18.59 9.66 -14.99
N ALA A 22 -17.34 9.64 -15.45
CA ALA A 22 -16.99 9.60 -16.86
C ALA A 22 -17.12 8.18 -17.45
N ASN A 23 -18.33 7.59 -17.38
CA ASN A 23 -18.60 6.21 -17.81
C ASN A 23 -18.24 5.95 -19.28
N CYS A 24 -18.38 6.95 -20.14
CA CYS A 24 -18.00 6.86 -21.55
C CYS A 24 -16.51 6.56 -21.77
N LEU A 25 -15.64 6.87 -20.79
CA LEU A 25 -14.21 6.62 -20.86
C LEU A 25 -13.82 5.23 -20.36
N HIS A 26 -14.67 4.55 -19.58
CA HIS A 26 -14.29 3.31 -18.88
C HIS A 26 -13.86 2.21 -19.85
N ALA A 27 -14.56 2.02 -20.97
CA ALA A 27 -14.18 1.06 -22.00
C ALA A 27 -12.83 1.41 -22.67
N GLY A 28 -12.49 2.69 -22.78
CA GLY A 28 -11.17 3.12 -23.25
C GLY A 28 -10.07 2.82 -22.22
N ILE A 29 -10.34 3.13 -20.95
CA ILE A 29 -9.40 2.89 -19.85
C ILE A 29 -9.08 1.40 -19.70
N VAL A 30 -10.09 0.52 -19.75
CA VAL A 30 -9.87 -0.93 -19.67
C VAL A 30 -8.98 -1.44 -20.80
N ARG A 31 -9.23 -0.99 -22.04
CA ARG A 31 -8.37 -1.33 -23.17
C ARG A 31 -6.94 -0.84 -22.99
N ALA A 32 -6.77 0.40 -22.50
CA ALA A 32 -5.44 0.93 -22.20
C ALA A 32 -4.72 0.09 -21.12
N PHE A 33 -5.43 -0.35 -20.07
CA PHE A 33 -4.86 -1.21 -19.03
C PHE A 33 -4.44 -2.58 -19.58
N GLN A 34 -5.23 -3.17 -20.47
CA GLN A 34 -4.88 -4.43 -21.11
C GLN A 34 -3.63 -4.29 -21.97
N VAL A 35 -3.53 -3.22 -22.77
CA VAL A 35 -2.34 -2.93 -23.58
C VAL A 35 -1.12 -2.75 -22.67
N ILE A 36 -1.24 -1.97 -21.60
CA ILE A 36 -0.14 -1.77 -20.64
C ILE A 36 0.29 -3.09 -19.97
N ALA A 37 -0.66 -3.93 -19.58
CA ALA A 37 -0.37 -5.19 -18.89
C ALA A 37 0.24 -6.27 -19.80
N GLN A 38 0.04 -6.19 -21.12
CA GLN A 38 0.49 -7.19 -22.10
C GLN A 38 1.68 -6.72 -22.94
N SER A 39 2.04 -5.44 -22.83
CA SER A 39 3.12 -4.85 -23.62
C SER A 39 4.44 -4.92 -22.88
N ASP A 40 5.51 -5.27 -23.59
CA ASP A 40 6.90 -5.14 -23.12
C ASP A 40 7.44 -3.70 -23.31
N GLN A 41 6.61 -2.76 -23.78
CA GLN A 41 7.00 -1.37 -23.99
C GLN A 41 6.94 -0.56 -22.70
N ASP A 42 7.77 0.48 -22.64
CA ASP A 42 7.73 1.47 -21.57
C ASP A 42 6.34 2.12 -21.47
N VAL A 43 5.85 2.21 -20.23
CA VAL A 43 4.62 2.94 -19.93
C VAL A 43 4.85 4.45 -20.07
N PRO A 44 3.86 5.23 -20.54
CA PRO A 44 4.02 6.67 -20.67
C PRO A 44 4.41 7.32 -19.33
N LEU A 45 5.42 8.20 -19.33
CA LEU A 45 5.94 8.82 -18.10
C LEU A 45 4.84 9.52 -17.27
N TRP A 46 3.92 10.23 -17.94
CA TRP A 46 2.81 10.91 -17.28
C TRP A 46 1.89 9.96 -16.51
N PHE A 47 1.84 8.68 -16.90
CA PHE A 47 0.99 7.68 -16.26
C PHE A 47 1.52 7.30 -14.88
N THR A 48 2.83 7.13 -14.75
CA THR A 48 3.51 6.75 -13.51
C THR A 48 3.96 7.95 -12.66
N GLU A 49 3.81 9.17 -13.19
CA GLU A 49 4.19 10.40 -12.50
C GLU A 49 3.35 10.64 -11.23
N GLY A 50 4.01 11.17 -10.20
CA GLY A 50 3.40 11.54 -8.93
C GLY A 50 3.94 12.87 -8.41
N ARG A 51 3.11 13.59 -7.66
CA ARG A 51 3.53 14.81 -6.97
C ARG A 51 3.83 14.50 -5.51
N THR A 52 5.06 14.73 -5.09
CA THR A 52 5.48 14.55 -3.69
C THR A 52 5.32 15.84 -2.90
N SER A 53 4.63 15.74 -1.76
CA SER A 53 4.54 16.80 -0.76
C SER A 53 5.09 16.28 0.57
N LEU A 54 5.79 17.14 1.31
CA LEU A 54 6.33 16.80 2.63
C LEU A 54 5.28 17.13 3.70
N ILE A 55 4.95 16.13 4.52
CA ILE A 55 4.07 16.29 5.68
C ILE A 55 4.91 16.14 6.96
N PRO A 56 4.89 17.12 7.88
CA PRO A 56 5.60 17.00 9.16
C PRO A 56 5.14 15.79 9.97
N LYS A 57 6.09 15.07 10.56
CA LYS A 57 5.81 14.06 11.60
C LYS A 57 5.53 14.77 12.93
N PRO A 58 4.84 14.12 13.89
CA PRO A 58 4.80 14.62 15.26
C PRO A 58 6.20 14.85 15.82
N GLY A 59 6.37 15.90 16.64
CA GLY A 59 7.66 16.28 17.23
C GLY A 59 8.23 17.57 16.65
N GLU A 60 9.52 17.80 16.88
CA GLU A 60 10.22 19.00 16.43
C GLU A 60 10.29 19.04 14.89
N PHE A 61 10.08 20.21 14.31
CA PHE A 61 10.22 20.39 12.87
C PHE A 61 11.71 20.35 12.48
N SER A 62 12.10 19.33 11.73
CA SER A 62 13.43 19.20 11.13
C SER A 62 13.31 18.62 9.72
N SER A 63 14.37 18.72 8.92
CA SER A 63 14.41 18.11 7.58
C SER A 63 14.19 16.60 7.60
N GLU A 64 14.68 15.91 8.63
CA GLU A 64 14.52 14.47 8.81
C GLU A 64 13.14 14.08 9.37
N ASN A 65 12.48 15.01 10.07
CA ASN A 65 11.18 14.76 10.70
C ASN A 65 9.99 15.06 9.77
N GLN A 66 10.13 14.69 8.49
CA GLN A 66 9.10 14.85 7.47
C GLN A 66 8.79 13.51 6.79
N ARG A 67 7.55 13.34 6.33
CA ARG A 67 7.11 12.19 5.52
C ARG A 67 6.87 12.67 4.10
N PRO A 68 7.62 12.18 3.10
CA PRO A 68 7.23 12.38 1.71
C PRO A 68 5.95 11.60 1.43
N ILE A 69 4.93 12.28 0.92
CA ILE A 69 3.70 11.67 0.44
C ILE A 69 3.56 11.96 -1.05
N THR A 70 3.62 10.90 -1.85
CA THR A 70 3.49 10.98 -3.30
C THR A 70 2.05 10.74 -3.74
N CYS A 71 1.42 11.77 -4.28
CA CYS A 71 0.11 11.67 -4.89
C CYS A 71 0.24 11.25 -6.37
N LEU A 72 -0.08 10.00 -6.65
CA LEU A 72 -0.12 9.45 -8.03
C LEU A 72 -1.44 9.77 -8.73
N ASN A 73 -1.41 9.80 -10.07
CA ASN A 73 -2.61 9.95 -10.90
C ASN A 73 -3.66 8.89 -10.58
N THR A 74 -4.94 9.30 -10.63
CA THR A 74 -6.04 8.42 -10.20
C THR A 74 -6.15 7.18 -11.07
N VAL A 75 -5.91 7.32 -12.38
CA VAL A 75 -5.95 6.20 -13.33
C VAL A 75 -4.85 5.17 -13.05
N TYR A 76 -3.63 5.60 -12.69
CA TYR A 76 -2.56 4.70 -12.26
C TYR A 76 -2.94 3.90 -11.01
N LYS A 77 -3.51 4.61 -10.03
CA LYS A 77 -4.08 3.99 -8.83
C LYS A 77 -5.17 2.97 -9.17
N TRP A 78 -5.91 3.14 -10.26
CA TRP A 78 -6.91 2.16 -10.69
C TRP A 78 -6.26 0.93 -11.30
N PHE A 79 -5.28 1.14 -12.19
CA PHE A 79 -4.51 0.08 -12.81
C PHE A 79 -3.85 -0.85 -11.78
N THR A 80 -3.10 -0.31 -10.82
CA THR A 80 -2.45 -1.13 -9.80
C THR A 80 -3.45 -1.85 -8.90
N SER A 81 -4.65 -1.30 -8.72
CA SER A 81 -5.73 -1.97 -7.99
C SER A 81 -6.29 -3.18 -8.74
N CYS A 82 -6.23 -3.20 -10.07
CA CYS A 82 -6.62 -4.35 -10.88
C CYS A 82 -5.57 -5.46 -10.86
N LEU A 83 -4.29 -5.10 -10.67
CA LEU A 83 -3.20 -6.07 -10.56
C LEU A 83 -3.11 -6.73 -9.17
N LEU A 84 -3.62 -6.06 -8.13
CA LEU A 84 -3.47 -6.50 -6.75
C LEU A 84 -4.01 -7.92 -6.52
N GLU A 85 -5.21 -8.23 -7.02
CA GLU A 85 -5.85 -9.53 -6.80
C GLU A 85 -5.10 -10.68 -7.49
N PRO A 86 -4.78 -10.61 -8.81
CA PRO A 86 -3.96 -11.65 -9.45
C PRO A 86 -2.59 -11.85 -8.80
N VAL A 87 -1.94 -10.77 -8.37
CA VAL A 87 -0.64 -10.84 -7.69
C VAL A 87 -0.78 -11.52 -6.33
N ASN A 88 -1.78 -11.15 -5.54
CA ASN A 88 -2.03 -11.78 -4.25
C ASN A 88 -2.36 -13.27 -4.40
N SER A 89 -3.18 -13.66 -5.38
CA SER A 89 -3.45 -15.07 -5.67
C SER A 89 -2.16 -15.82 -6.02
N HIS A 90 -1.30 -15.25 -6.88
CA HIS A 90 -0.02 -15.87 -7.20
C HIS A 90 0.89 -16.02 -5.99
N LEU A 91 0.92 -15.02 -5.10
CA LEU A 91 1.71 -15.09 -3.87
C LEU A 91 1.19 -16.16 -2.90
N GLU A 92 -0.14 -16.33 -2.79
CA GLU A 92 -0.78 -17.36 -1.96
C GLU A 92 -0.58 -18.77 -2.55
N ASP A 93 -0.81 -18.97 -3.85
CA ASP A 93 -0.75 -20.27 -4.52
C ASP A 93 0.64 -20.93 -4.48
N TYR A 94 1.70 -20.10 -4.42
CA TYR A 94 3.09 -20.54 -4.41
C TYR A 94 3.79 -20.35 -3.06
N ASP A 95 3.05 -19.99 -2.01
CA ASP A 95 3.57 -19.77 -0.65
C ASP A 95 4.78 -18.82 -0.61
N LEU A 96 4.70 -17.72 -1.37
CA LEU A 96 5.80 -16.77 -1.53
C LEU A 96 5.83 -15.68 -0.45
N MET A 97 4.86 -15.67 0.46
CA MET A 97 4.73 -14.68 1.52
C MET A 97 5.23 -15.25 2.85
N GLU A 98 6.00 -14.45 3.59
CA GLU A 98 6.46 -14.84 4.91
C GLU A 98 5.28 -15.13 5.85
N GLY A 99 5.33 -16.29 6.51
CA GLY A 99 4.26 -16.82 7.33
C GLY A 99 3.94 -15.89 8.50
N GLU A 100 4.96 -15.26 9.08
CA GLU A 100 4.85 -14.31 10.20
C GLU A 100 4.59 -12.85 9.78
N GLN A 101 4.57 -12.56 8.48
CA GLN A 101 4.19 -11.22 8.03
C GLN A 101 2.72 -10.95 8.38
N ARG A 102 2.48 -9.90 9.14
CA ARG A 102 1.14 -9.37 9.47
C ARG A 102 0.88 -7.99 8.85
N GLY A 103 1.93 -7.29 8.42
CA GLY A 103 1.83 -6.00 7.75
C GLY A 103 1.33 -6.15 6.31
N THR A 104 0.35 -5.33 5.93
CA THR A 104 -0.18 -5.25 4.54
C THR A 104 -0.63 -6.62 3.98
N LYS A 105 -1.00 -7.56 4.85
CA LYS A 105 -1.49 -8.89 4.48
C LYS A 105 -3.01 -8.93 4.55
N GLU A 106 -3.64 -9.47 3.51
CA GLU A 106 -5.09 -9.66 3.51
C GLU A 106 -5.50 -10.72 4.55
N LYS A 107 -6.77 -10.65 5.01
CA LYS A 107 -7.36 -11.63 5.93
C LYS A 107 -6.61 -11.81 7.26
N CYS A 108 -5.85 -10.79 7.69
CA CYS A 108 -5.10 -10.77 8.95
C CYS A 108 -5.53 -9.59 9.83
N ILE A 109 -5.49 -9.75 11.16
CA ILE A 109 -5.76 -8.67 12.13
C ILE A 109 -4.45 -7.95 12.51
N GLY A 110 -3.56 -7.76 11.52
CA GLY A 110 -2.35 -6.94 11.53
C GLY A 110 -1.70 -6.74 12.90
N THR A 111 -1.69 -5.49 13.38
CA THR A 111 -1.07 -5.11 14.65
C THR A 111 -1.73 -5.77 15.86
N THR A 112 -3.03 -6.04 15.83
CA THR A 112 -3.72 -6.68 16.95
C THR A 112 -3.23 -8.10 17.17
N ASP A 113 -3.06 -8.88 16.11
CA ASP A 113 -2.50 -10.23 16.20
C ASP A 113 -1.08 -10.19 16.81
N ASN A 114 -0.23 -9.28 16.33
CA ASN A 114 1.11 -9.09 16.89
C ASN A 114 1.08 -8.72 18.38
N LEU A 115 0.20 -7.79 18.79
CA LEU A 115 0.08 -7.41 20.20
C LEU A 115 -0.40 -8.56 21.10
N LEU A 116 -1.27 -9.43 20.58
CA LEU A 116 -1.71 -10.62 21.31
C LEU A 116 -0.58 -11.64 21.48
N ILE A 117 0.22 -11.86 20.44
CA ILE A 117 1.41 -12.72 20.49
C ILE A 117 2.42 -12.15 21.49
N ASP A 118 2.77 -10.87 21.38
CA ASP A 118 3.71 -10.20 22.28
C ASP A 118 3.26 -10.31 23.73
N ARG A 119 1.97 -10.05 24.00
CA ARG A 119 1.39 -10.17 25.33
C ARG A 119 1.47 -11.60 25.86
N MET A 120 1.14 -12.60 25.03
CA MET A 120 1.18 -14.00 25.42
C MET A 120 2.61 -14.42 25.80
N VAL A 121 3.60 -14.11 24.96
CA VAL A 121 5.01 -14.44 25.17
C VAL A 121 5.55 -13.76 26.43
N CYS A 122 5.21 -12.48 26.64
CA CYS A 122 5.59 -11.76 27.85
C CYS A 122 4.97 -12.36 29.13
N GLN A 123 3.68 -12.74 29.08
CA GLN A 123 3.00 -13.32 30.24
C GLN A 123 3.53 -14.72 30.59
N ASP A 124 3.88 -15.52 29.59
CA ASP A 124 4.46 -16.85 29.79
C ASP A 124 5.85 -16.75 30.45
N SER A 125 6.69 -15.81 30.00
CA SER A 125 7.99 -15.53 30.62
C SER A 125 7.87 -14.99 32.05
N GLN A 126 6.82 -14.24 32.37
CA GLN A 126 6.57 -13.76 33.74
C GLN A 126 6.08 -14.86 34.68
N ARG A 127 5.31 -15.83 34.18
CA ARG A 127 4.70 -16.90 34.99
C ARG A 127 5.61 -18.11 35.18
N GLY A 128 6.51 -18.39 34.23
CA GLY A 128 7.47 -19.49 34.30
C GLY A 128 8.92 -19.01 34.44
N PRO A 129 9.86 -19.91 34.77
CA PRO A 129 11.29 -19.58 34.80
C PRO A 129 11.88 -19.56 33.38
N ARG A 130 11.32 -18.74 32.48
CA ARG A 130 11.78 -18.60 31.09
C ARG A 130 12.41 -17.23 30.87
N ASN A 131 13.62 -17.23 30.35
CA ASN A 131 14.30 -15.99 29.94
C ASN A 131 13.73 -15.51 28.60
N ILE A 132 13.50 -14.22 28.47
CA ILE A 132 13.07 -13.56 27.24
C ILE A 132 14.06 -12.45 26.88
N SER A 133 14.36 -12.31 25.59
CA SER A 133 15.09 -11.18 25.04
C SER A 133 14.40 -10.77 23.74
N MET A 134 14.12 -9.47 23.61
CA MET A 134 13.41 -8.91 22.46
C MET A 134 14.28 -7.84 21.81
N ALA A 135 14.27 -7.81 20.47
CA ALA A 135 14.92 -6.80 19.68
C ALA A 135 13.90 -6.13 18.76
N TRP A 136 13.87 -4.80 18.76
CA TRP A 136 13.04 -4.01 17.85
C TRP A 136 13.92 -3.52 16.70
N ILE A 137 13.52 -3.85 15.48
CA ILE A 137 14.23 -3.48 14.26
C ILE A 137 13.31 -2.55 13.47
N ASP A 138 13.83 -1.37 13.13
CA ASP A 138 13.15 -0.42 12.25
C ASP A 138 14.11 -0.01 11.13
N VAL A 139 13.54 0.27 9.96
CA VAL A 139 14.30 0.67 8.77
C VAL A 139 14.21 2.18 8.63
N ARG A 140 15.36 2.84 8.45
CA ARG A 140 15.38 4.27 8.15
C ARG A 140 14.88 4.46 6.72
N VAL A 141 13.73 5.13 6.59
CA VAL A 141 13.10 5.52 5.31
C VAL A 141 13.50 6.93 4.93
#